data_AF-A0A2V7ZYN1-F1
#
_entry.id   AF-A0A2V7ZYN1-F1
#
_cell.length_a   1.000
_cell.length_b   1.000
_cell.length_c   1.000
_cell.angle_alpha   90.00
_cell.angle_beta   90.00
_cell.angle_gamma   90.00
#
_symmetry.space_group_name_H-M   'P 1'
#
loop_
_entity.id
_entity.type
_entity.pdbx_description
1 polymer ?
#
loop_
_entity_poly.entity_id
_entity_poly.type
_entity_poly.pdbx_seq_one_letter_code
_entity_poly.pdbx_strand_id
1 'polypeptide(L)'
;MFMVHVPKDFSPEDNGTWTHFANGRTTTIPFRLHPDYVMSPFSEIAVGNTPPAIRFDPNGHAIQGPLANMTLAPTQTRRCRRRFSSICGPPTT
;
A
#
# COMPACT_ATOMS: atom_id res chain seq x y z
N MET A 1 1.22 -0.48 2.45
CA MET A 1 1.71 -0.85 1.11
C MET A 1 0.55 -1.50 0.39
N PHE A 2 0.13 -0.97 -0.76
CA PHE A 2 -0.85 -1.64 -1.62
C PHE A 2 -0.08 -2.28 -2.76
N MET A 3 -0.33 -3.56 -3.03
CA MET A 3 0.23 -4.27 -4.17
C MET A 3 -0.91 -4.54 -5.16
N VAL A 4 -0.68 -4.20 -6.43
CA VAL A 4 -1.60 -4.49 -7.52
C VAL A 4 -0.92 -5.50 -8.42
N HIS A 5 -1.50 -6.69 -8.56
CA HIS A 5 -1.05 -7.66 -9.55
C HIS A 5 -1.56 -7.20 -10.92
N VAL A 6 -0.63 -7.04 -11.86
CA VAL A 6 -0.95 -6.82 -13.27
C VAL A 6 -0.91 -8.15 -14.03
N PRO A 7 -1.66 -8.29 -15.13
CA PRO A 7 -1.53 -9.42 -16.04
C PRO A 7 -0.08 -9.62 -16.52
N LYS A 8 0.26 -10.86 -16.90
CA LYS A 8 1.62 -11.21 -17.35
C LYS A 8 2.02 -10.45 -18.62
N ASP A 9 1.06 -10.12 -19.45
CA ASP A 9 1.16 -9.43 -20.73
C ASP A 9 1.08 -7.90 -20.60
N PHE A 10 1.06 -7.34 -19.39
CA PHE A 10 1.05 -5.90 -19.16
C PHE A 10 2.35 -5.26 -19.67
N SER A 11 2.22 -4.42 -20.70
CA SER A 11 3.35 -3.83 -21.41
C SER A 11 3.77 -2.48 -20.81
N PRO A 12 4.96 -1.96 -21.16
CA PRO A 12 5.41 -0.64 -20.70
C PRO A 12 4.52 0.53 -21.15
N GLU A 13 3.80 0.36 -22.27
CA GLU A 13 2.84 1.33 -22.79
C GLU A 13 1.48 1.29 -22.07
N ASP A 14 1.15 0.19 -21.39
CA ASP A 14 -0.07 0.08 -20.60
C ASP A 14 -0.05 1.02 -19.38
N ASN A 15 -1.24 1.54 -19.03
CA ASN A 15 -1.41 2.45 -17.92
C ASN A 15 -2.44 1.93 -16.91
N GLY A 16 -2.07 2.04 -15.64
CA GLY A 16 -2.98 1.91 -14.52
C GLY A 16 -3.49 3.27 -14.07
N THR A 17 -4.68 3.30 -13.48
CA THR A 17 -5.23 4.51 -12.86
C THR A 17 -5.62 4.19 -11.43
N TRP A 18 -5.06 4.94 -10.48
CA TRP A 18 -5.45 4.85 -9.09
C TRP A 18 -6.40 5.99 -8.74
N THR A 19 -7.63 5.64 -8.38
CA THR A 19 -8.65 6.61 -7.99
C THR A 19 -8.92 6.52 -6.49
N HIS A 20 -8.81 7.66 -5.82
CA HIS A 20 -9.13 7.84 -4.42
C HIS A 20 -10.32 8.74 -4.22
N PHE A 21 -11.22 8.35 -3.32
CA PHE A 21 -12.29 9.21 -2.85
C PHE A 21 -12.16 9.42 -1.35
N ALA A 22 -11.97 10.67 -0.93
CA ALA A 22 -11.87 11.06 0.47
C ALA A 22 -12.42 12.47 0.68
N ASN A 23 -13.13 12.70 1.80
CA ASN A 23 -13.69 14.01 2.15
C ASN A 23 -14.52 14.66 1.01
N GLY A 24 -15.27 13.86 0.26
CA GLY A 24 -16.08 14.35 -0.86
C GLY A 24 -15.28 14.74 -2.11
N ARG A 25 -13.97 14.48 -2.16
CA ARG A 25 -13.10 14.81 -3.30
C ARG A 25 -12.54 13.54 -3.91
N THR A 26 -12.49 13.52 -5.24
CA THR A 26 -11.86 12.47 -6.02
C THR A 26 -10.46 12.92 -6.44
N THR A 27 -9.46 12.07 -6.27
CA THR A 27 -8.10 12.27 -6.78
C THR A 27 -7.72 11.06 -7.62
N THR A 28 -7.24 11.33 -8.84
CA THR A 28 -6.90 10.32 -9.83
C THR A 28 -5.43 10.43 -10.17
N ILE A 29 -4.70 9.33 -10.06
CA ILE A 29 -3.25 9.26 -10.29
C ILE A 29 -2.98 8.19 -11.34
N PRO A 30 -2.57 8.56 -12.57
CA PRO A 30 -2.13 7.58 -13.57
C PRO A 30 -0.75 7.05 -13.19
N PHE A 31 -0.50 5.77 -13.47
CA PHE A 31 0.80 5.12 -13.28
C PHE A 31 1.11 4.16 -14.44
N ARG A 32 2.40 3.93 -14.68
CA ARG A 32 2.93 3.01 -15.71
C ARG A 32 4.06 2.18 -15.12
N LEU A 33 4.38 1.06 -15.75
CA LEU A 33 5.46 0.16 -15.32
C LEU A 33 6.77 0.37 -16.09
N HIS A 34 7.05 1.60 -16.53
CA HIS A 34 8.28 1.88 -17.29
C HIS A 34 9.52 1.58 -16.42
N PRO A 35 10.48 0.77 -16.90
CA PRO A 35 11.61 0.29 -16.09
C PRO A 35 12.62 1.37 -15.71
N ASP A 36 12.59 2.53 -16.38
CA ASP A 36 13.51 3.66 -16.17
C ASP A 36 13.39 4.25 -14.75
N TYR A 37 12.29 3.97 -14.04
CA TYR A 37 12.10 4.36 -12.65
C TYR A 37 12.48 3.21 -11.71
N VAL A 38 13.78 2.95 -11.59
CA VAL A 38 14.29 2.00 -10.59
C VAL A 38 14.13 2.60 -9.20
N MET A 39 13.15 2.10 -8.46
CA MET A 39 13.01 2.38 -7.03
C MET A 39 13.75 1.31 -6.23
N SER A 40 14.67 1.73 -5.34
CA SER A 40 15.34 0.83 -4.40
C SER A 40 14.77 1.05 -3.00
N PRO A 41 13.72 0.31 -2.61
CA PRO A 41 12.87 0.74 -1.51
C PRO A 41 13.39 0.29 -0.13
N PHE A 42 14.51 -0.44 -0.07
CA PHE A 42 15.16 -0.89 1.16
C PHE A 42 16.44 -0.13 1.49
N SER A 43 17.13 0.37 0.46
CA SER A 43 18.32 1.20 0.61
C SER A 43 18.41 2.10 -0.60
N GLU A 44 18.64 3.38 -0.35
CA GLU A 44 19.01 4.32 -1.38
C GLU A 44 20.48 4.07 -1.78
N ILE A 45 20.78 4.13 -3.09
CA ILE A 45 22.05 3.63 -3.66
C ILE A 45 23.20 4.62 -3.49
N ALA A 46 22.93 5.94 -3.43
CA ALA A 46 23.99 6.95 -3.44
C ALA A 46 24.52 7.29 -2.04
N VAL A 47 23.68 7.29 -1.02
CA VAL A 47 24.00 7.67 0.37
C VAL A 47 23.68 6.58 1.40
N GLY A 48 23.09 5.45 0.99
CA GLY A 48 22.91 4.28 1.87
C GLY A 48 21.82 4.46 2.93
N ASN A 49 20.91 5.41 2.73
CA ASN A 49 19.80 5.63 3.65
C ASN A 49 18.82 4.45 3.59
N THR A 50 18.51 3.88 4.75
CA THR A 50 17.46 2.86 4.90
C THR A 50 16.15 3.51 5.34
N PRO A 51 14.98 2.97 4.95
CA PRO A 51 13.70 3.40 5.48
C PRO A 51 13.67 3.36 7.01
N PRO A 52 12.91 4.26 7.67
CA PRO A 52 12.78 4.26 9.12
C PRO A 52 12.04 3.02 9.63
N ALA A 53 12.36 2.59 10.85
CA ALA A 53 11.62 1.56 11.56
C ALA A 53 10.42 2.16 12.29
N ILE A 54 9.23 1.60 12.09
CA ILE A 54 7.97 2.03 12.70
C ILE A 54 7.50 0.95 13.69
N ARG A 55 7.01 1.38 14.86
CA ARG A 55 6.36 0.55 15.87
C ARG A 55 4.99 1.14 16.22
N PHE A 56 4.02 0.30 16.54
CA PHE A 56 2.68 0.73 16.96
C PHE A 56 2.46 0.68 18.48
N ASP A 57 3.43 0.11 19.21
CA ASP A 57 3.45 0.02 20.67
C ASP A 57 4.90 0.21 21.13
N PRO A 58 5.16 0.83 22.31
CA PRO A 58 6.52 1.01 22.84
C PRO A 58 7.36 -0.27 22.87
N ASN A 59 6.74 -1.41 23.15
CA ASN A 59 7.37 -2.74 23.20
C ASN A 59 6.95 -3.65 22.03
N GLY A 60 6.19 -3.14 21.07
CA GLY A 60 5.69 -3.90 19.92
C GLY A 60 6.78 -4.29 18.92
N HIS A 61 6.45 -5.10 17.90
CA HIS A 61 7.38 -5.45 16.83
C HIS A 61 7.68 -4.24 15.93
N ALA A 62 8.95 -4.03 15.56
CA ALA A 62 9.35 -3.00 14.62
C ALA A 62 9.23 -3.50 13.18
N ILE A 63 8.74 -2.62 12.32
CA ILE A 63 8.58 -2.88 10.89
C ILE A 63 9.42 -1.84 10.15
N GLN A 64 10.24 -2.28 9.20
CA GLN A 64 11.12 -1.41 8.42
C GLN A 64 10.99 -1.70 6.93
N GLY A 65 10.91 -0.66 6.12
CA GLY A 65 10.82 -0.77 4.67
C GLY A 65 9.48 -1.32 4.16
N PRO A 66 9.39 -1.63 2.86
CA PRO A 66 8.18 -2.19 2.26
C PRO A 66 8.01 -3.67 2.63
N LEU A 67 7.07 -3.96 3.52
CA LEU A 67 6.53 -5.31 3.68
C LEU A 67 5.55 -5.59 2.54
N ALA A 68 6.10 -5.96 1.38
CA ALA A 68 5.34 -6.30 0.18
C ALA A 68 5.01 -7.81 0.12
N ASN A 69 4.81 -8.46 1.26
CA ASN A 69 4.37 -9.85 1.32
C ASN A 69 3.10 -9.94 2.17
N MET A 70 1.96 -10.32 1.54
CA MET A 70 0.69 -10.50 2.24
C MET A 70 0.78 -11.56 3.36
N THR A 71 1.64 -12.56 3.21
CA THR A 71 1.87 -13.61 4.23
C THR A 71 2.52 -13.06 5.50
N LEU A 72 3.36 -12.03 5.37
CA LEU A 72 4.05 -11.38 6.50
C LEU A 72 3.39 -10.06 6.89
N ALA A 73 2.33 -9.66 6.19
CA ALA A 73 1.61 -8.44 6.50
C ALA A 73 0.89 -8.62 7.85
N PRO A 74 1.10 -7.73 8.83
CA PRO A 74 0.34 -7.78 10.06
C PRO A 74 -1.14 -7.52 9.75
N THR A 75 -1.99 -8.52 9.96
CA THR A 75 -3.45 -8.35 9.85
C THR A 75 -3.92 -7.38 10.93
N GLN A 76 -4.31 -6.19 10.50
CA GLN A 76 -4.82 -5.14 11.39
C GLN A 76 -6.33 -5.02 11.20
N THR A 77 -7.09 -5.60 12.12
CA THR A 77 -8.55 -5.42 12.14
C THR A 77 -8.86 -4.12 12.88
N ARG A 78 -8.99 -3.00 12.16
CA ARG A 78 -9.56 -1.80 12.78
C ARG A 78 -11.03 -2.08 13.08
N ARG A 79 -11.39 -2.18 14.36
CA ARG A 79 -12.80 -2.18 14.75
C ARG A 79 -13.40 -0.86 14.26
N CYS A 80 -14.28 -0.93 13.27
CA CYS A 80 -15.11 0.19 12.89
C CYS A 80 -15.95 0.55 14.13
N ARG A 81 -15.57 1.60 14.86
CA ARG A 81 -16.41 2.16 15.92
C ARG A 81 -17.60 2.77 15.19
N ARG A 82 -18.73 2.07 15.22
CA ARG A 82 -20.02 2.55 14.72
C ARG A 82 -20.31 3.88 15.41
N ARG A 83 -20.03 4.99 14.73
CA ARG A 83 -20.69 6.26 15.04
C ARG A 83 -21.54 6.77 13.90
N PHE A 84 -21.54 6.10 12.73
CA PHE A 84 -22.55 6.25 11.69
C PHE A 84 -22.80 4.89 11.00
N SER A 85 -24.07 4.54 10.84
CA SER A 85 -24.57 3.18 10.62
C SER A 85 -24.80 2.79 9.15
N SER A 86 -23.84 2.98 8.24
CA SER A 86 -24.10 2.60 6.83
C SER A 86 -23.00 1.93 6.00
N ILE A 87 -21.81 1.60 6.54
CA ILE A 87 -20.69 1.15 5.67
C ILE A 87 -20.14 -0.25 6.01
N CYS A 88 -20.77 -1.03 6.89
CA CYS A 88 -20.34 -2.42 7.11
C CYS A 88 -21.53 -3.37 7.13
N GLY A 89 -21.82 -4.00 5.98
CA GLY A 89 -22.61 -5.23 5.92
C GLY A 89 -21.74 -6.44 6.27
N PRO A 90 -22.32 -7.53 6.81
CA PRO A 90 -21.57 -8.74 7.14
C PRO A 90 -21.09 -9.47 5.87
N PRO A 91 -19.94 -10.18 5.92
CA PRO A 91 -19.54 -11.06 4.83
C PRO A 91 -20.52 -12.23 4.72
N THR A 92 -21.07 -12.44 3.54
CA THR A 92 -21.92 -13.60 3.22
C THR A 92 -21.09 -14.88 3.30
N THR A 93 -21.70 -15.91 3.89
CA THR A 93 -21.16 -17.26 4.17
C THR A 93 -20.55 -17.96 2.96
#